data_AF-A0A135VSV5-F1
#
_entry.id   AF-A0A135VSV5-F1
#
_cell.length_a   1.000
_cell.length_b   1.000
_cell.length_c   1.000
_cell.angle_alpha   90.00
_cell.angle_beta   90.00
_cell.angle_gamma   90.00
#
_symmetry.space_group_name_H-M   'P 1'
#
loop_
_entity.id
_entity.type
_entity.pdbx_description
1 polymer ?
#
loop_
_entity_poly.entity_id
_entity_poly.type
_entity_poly.pdbx_seq_one_letter_code
_entity_poly.pdbx_strand_id
1 'polypeptide(L)'
;MQFDFFNIFDDIFGSFTMMFTVIMIVVVVIVIIVVVFACRASSGIASAVARGFTIEAPSFVIPERYRGERRSDGSEIKTVRLPDRCPSCGAAISHEDIDWTGPLEAKCNYCGGTLKASFERI
;
A
#
# COMPACT_ATOMS: atom_id res chain seq x y z
N MET A 1 -47.79 -12.43 49.73
CA MET A 1 -47.23 -11.58 48.66
C MET A 1 -45.77 -11.37 49.03
N GLN A 2 -44.89 -12.24 48.55
CA GLN A 2 -43.45 -12.13 48.79
C GLN A 2 -42.96 -11.03 47.85
N PHE A 3 -42.54 -9.89 48.40
CA PHE A 3 -42.00 -8.81 47.60
C PHE A 3 -40.71 -9.31 46.94
N ASP A 4 -40.76 -9.48 45.62
CA ASP A 4 -39.66 -9.79 44.71
C ASP A 4 -38.68 -8.61 44.59
N PHE A 5 -38.18 -8.13 45.73
CA PHE A 5 -37.25 -7.01 45.81
C PHE A 5 -35.93 -7.32 45.07
N PHE A 6 -35.52 -8.59 45.07
CA PHE A 6 -34.31 -9.05 44.38
C PHE A 6 -34.48 -9.12 42.85
N ASN A 7 -35.64 -9.49 42.31
CA ASN A 7 -35.86 -9.49 40.86
C ASN A 7 -35.88 -8.07 40.28
N ILE A 8 -36.44 -7.10 40.99
CA ILE A 8 -36.39 -5.68 40.59
C ILE A 8 -34.95 -5.15 40.64
N PHE A 9 -34.18 -5.56 41.65
CA PHE A 9 -32.77 -5.19 41.77
C PHE A 9 -31.93 -5.79 40.62
N ASP A 10 -32.11 -7.07 40.30
CA ASP A 10 -31.37 -7.73 39.21
C ASP A 10 -31.72 -7.18 37.82
N ASP A 11 -32.97 -6.80 37.56
CA ASP A 11 -33.35 -6.13 36.30
C ASP A 11 -32.69 -4.74 36.16
N ILE A 12 -32.61 -4.00 37.26
CA ILE A 12 -31.95 -2.68 37.28
C ILE A 12 -30.44 -2.84 37.08
N PHE A 13 -29.78 -3.74 37.82
CA PHE A 13 -28.34 -3.99 37.70
C PHE A 13 -27.95 -4.65 36.37
N GLY A 14 -28.83 -5.48 35.82
CA GLY A 14 -28.70 -6.06 34.48
C GLY A 14 -28.75 -4.99 33.39
N SER A 15 -29.70 -4.05 33.48
CA SER A 15 -29.78 -2.88 32.60
C SER A 15 -28.50 -2.04 32.64
N PHE A 16 -27.98 -1.75 33.84
CA PHE A 16 -26.73 -1.02 34.00
C PHE A 16 -25.54 -1.79 33.41
N THR A 17 -25.44 -3.08 33.67
CA THR A 17 -24.35 -3.93 33.17
C THR A 17 -24.37 -4.03 31.64
N MET A 18 -25.56 -4.13 31.04
CA MET A 18 -25.73 -4.11 29.58
C MET A 18 -25.28 -2.77 29.00
N MET A 19 -25.67 -1.64 29.61
CA MET A 19 -25.22 -0.30 29.22
C MET A 19 -23.70 -0.17 29.27
N PHE A 20 -23.06 -0.56 30.38
CA PHE A 20 -21.60 -0.51 30.51
C PHE A 20 -20.88 -1.42 29.49
N THR A 21 -21.44 -2.59 29.21
CA THR A 21 -20.90 -3.51 28.21
C THR A 21 -20.98 -2.91 26.80
N VAL A 22 -22.13 -2.31 26.44
CA VAL A 22 -22.30 -1.63 25.15
C VAL A 22 -21.36 -0.43 25.04
N ILE A 23 -21.22 0.38 26.10
CA ILE A 23 -20.30 1.51 26.13
C ILE A 23 -18.85 1.05 25.91
N MET A 24 -18.42 -0.02 26.57
CA MET A 24 -17.08 -0.58 26.37
C MET A 24 -16.85 -1.07 24.94
N ILE A 25 -17.84 -1.74 24.35
CA ILE A 25 -17.76 -2.18 22.95
C ILE A 25 -17.65 -0.97 22.01
N VAL A 26 -18.45 0.07 22.21
CA VAL A 26 -18.42 1.30 21.40
C VAL A 26 -17.06 1.99 21.51
N VAL A 27 -16.50 2.09 22.71
CA VAL A 27 -15.16 2.68 22.92
C VAL A 27 -14.09 1.88 22.18
N VAL A 28 -14.10 0.55 22.26
CA VAL A 28 -13.16 -0.30 21.51
C VAL A 28 -13.30 -0.10 20.01
N VAL A 29 -14.53 -0.05 19.48
CA VAL A 29 -14.77 0.19 18.05
C VAL A 29 -14.23 1.56 17.62
N ILE A 30 -14.45 2.61 18.40
CA ILE A 30 -13.92 3.96 18.13
C ILE A 30 -12.39 3.93 18.10
N VAL A 31 -11.75 3.28 19.07
CA VAL A 31 -10.28 3.14 19.12
C VAL A 31 -9.77 2.42 17.86
N ILE A 32 -10.41 1.32 17.45
CA ILE A 32 -10.03 0.59 16.23
C ILE A 32 -10.17 1.49 15.00
N ILE A 33 -11.27 2.25 14.89
CA ILE A 33 -11.47 3.17 13.76
C ILE A 33 -10.39 4.26 13.74
N VAL A 34 -10.06 4.86 14.88
CA VAL A 34 -9.00 5.87 14.99
C VAL A 34 -7.65 5.29 14.61
N VAL A 35 -7.30 4.09 15.09
CA VAL A 35 -6.05 3.40 14.74
C VAL A 35 -5.99 3.10 13.25
N VAL A 36 -7.06 2.54 12.67
CA VAL A 36 -7.11 2.24 11.23
C VAL A 36 -7.01 3.54 10.41
N PHE A 37 -7.69 4.61 10.81
CA PHE A 37 -7.63 5.89 10.11
C PHE A 37 -6.25 6.54 10.24
N ALA A 38 -5.62 6.48 11.41
CA ALA A 38 -4.26 6.96 11.65
C ALA A 38 -3.23 6.13 10.85
N CYS A 39 -3.35 4.80 10.84
CA CYS A 39 -2.52 3.91 10.04
C CYS A 39 -2.69 4.19 8.54
N ARG A 40 -3.92 4.37 8.06
CA ARG A 40 -4.20 4.72 6.65
C ARG A 40 -3.68 6.11 6.29
N ALA A 41 -3.85 7.11 7.15
CA ALA A 41 -3.27 8.44 6.97
C ALA A 41 -1.72 8.41 6.98
N SER A 42 -1.12 7.56 7.82
CA SER A 42 0.34 7.42 7.92
C SER A 42 0.96 6.68 6.73
N SER A 43 0.22 5.79 6.05
CA SER A 43 0.70 5.11 4.85
C SER A 43 0.94 6.06 3.66
N GLY A 44 0.31 7.24 3.65
CA GLY A 44 0.62 8.32 2.71
C GLY A 44 1.87 9.12 3.05
N ILE A 45 2.30 9.12 4.32
CA ILE A 45 3.47 9.89 4.78
C ILE A 45 4.76 9.09 4.60
N ALA A 46 4.73 7.77 4.80
CA ALA A 46 5.89 6.90 4.53
C ALA A 46 6.33 6.94 3.06
N SER A 47 5.37 7.03 2.12
CA SER A 47 5.64 7.19 0.69
C SER A 47 6.13 8.60 0.31
N ALA A 48 5.79 9.63 1.10
CA ALA A 48 6.29 11.00 0.92
C ALA A 48 7.73 11.17 1.43
N VAL A 49 8.10 10.49 2.51
CA VAL A 49 9.48 10.54 3.08
C VAL A 49 10.46 9.66 2.29
N ALA A 50 9.98 8.60 1.64
CA ALA A 50 10.80 7.80 0.71
C ALA A 50 11.18 8.57 -0.58
N ARG A 51 10.45 9.64 -0.92
CA ARG A 51 10.88 10.61 -1.94
C ARG A 51 11.84 11.59 -1.29
N GLY A 52 13.07 11.12 -1.14
CA GLY A 52 14.18 11.89 -0.58
C GLY A 52 14.22 13.33 -1.11
N PHE A 53 14.70 14.22 -0.25
CA PHE A 53 14.84 15.65 -0.50
C PHE A 53 15.68 15.89 -1.76
N THR A 54 15.02 16.11 -2.91
CA THR A 54 15.71 16.48 -4.15
C THR A 54 15.99 17.97 -4.11
N ILE A 55 17.16 18.35 -3.60
CA ILE A 55 17.66 19.71 -3.79
C ILE A 55 18.11 19.84 -5.25
N GLU A 56 17.50 20.78 -5.97
CA GLU A 56 17.98 21.18 -7.29
C GLU A 56 19.30 21.95 -7.10
N ALA A 57 20.40 21.36 -7.55
CA ALA A 57 21.73 21.95 -7.37
C ALA A 57 21.84 23.24 -8.21
N PRO A 58 22.30 24.36 -7.63
CA PRO A 58 22.42 25.61 -8.35
C PRO A 58 23.41 25.47 -9.51
N SER A 59 22.99 25.89 -10.70
CA SER A 59 23.66 25.63 -11.97
C SER A 59 25.07 26.22 -12.10
N PHE A 60 25.52 27.06 -11.17
CA PHE A 60 26.88 27.63 -11.19
C PHE A 60 27.94 26.68 -10.60
N VAL A 61 27.52 25.65 -9.85
CA VAL A 61 28.43 24.70 -9.18
C VAL A 61 28.81 23.52 -10.08
N ILE A 62 28.07 23.30 -11.18
CA ILE A 62 28.34 22.20 -12.12
C ILE A 62 29.42 22.69 -13.10
N PRO A 63 30.64 22.10 -13.07
CA PRO A 63 31.69 22.47 -14.03
C PRO A 63 31.19 22.22 -15.46
N GLU A 64 31.53 23.10 -16.41
CA GLU A 64 31.18 22.97 -17.83
C GLU A 64 31.46 21.57 -18.41
N ARG A 65 32.48 20.88 -17.90
CA ARG A 65 32.82 19.50 -18.29
C ARG A 65 31.70 18.49 -18.05
N TYR A 66 30.81 18.75 -17.09
CA TYR A 66 29.67 17.90 -16.74
C TYR A 66 28.33 18.53 -17.15
N ARG A 67 28.36 19.75 -17.69
CA ARG A 67 27.18 20.51 -18.09
C ARG A 67 26.75 20.10 -19.50
N GLY A 68 25.94 19.04 -19.58
CA GLY A 68 25.42 18.54 -20.85
C GLY A 68 25.99 17.19 -21.30
N GLU A 69 26.74 16.51 -20.44
CA GLU A 69 27.03 15.08 -20.63
C GLU A 69 25.73 14.30 -20.40
N ARG A 70 24.86 14.31 -21.41
CA ARG A 70 23.75 13.37 -21.54
C ARG A 70 24.41 12.00 -21.54
N ARG A 71 24.35 11.32 -20.39
CA ARG A 71 24.99 10.02 -20.08
C ARG A 71 25.43 9.30 -21.36
N SER A 72 26.71 9.41 -21.69
CA SER A 72 27.32 8.90 -22.92
C SER A 72 27.46 7.36 -22.92
N ASP A 73 26.74 6.67 -22.03
CA ASP A 73 26.65 5.20 -21.99
C ASP A 73 25.83 4.61 -23.15
N GLY A 74 25.21 5.43 -24.02
CA GLY A 74 24.40 4.92 -25.14
C GLY A 74 23.20 4.07 -24.73
N SER A 75 22.91 3.97 -23.43
CA SER A 75 21.74 3.27 -22.90
C SER A 75 20.52 4.14 -23.13
N GLU A 76 19.96 3.98 -24.33
CA GLU A 76 18.60 4.39 -24.66
C GLU A 76 17.68 3.92 -23.51
N ILE A 77 17.03 4.86 -22.82
CA ILE A 77 16.13 4.56 -21.71
C ILE A 77 14.91 3.87 -22.32
N LYS A 78 14.98 2.54 -22.44
CA LYS A 78 13.87 1.71 -22.92
C LYS A 78 13.01 1.33 -21.74
N THR A 79 11.76 1.77 -21.75
CA THR A 79 10.80 1.29 -20.75
C THR A 79 10.39 -0.13 -21.12
N VAL A 80 10.48 -1.03 -20.13
CA VAL A 80 10.07 -2.42 -20.28
C VAL A 80 8.55 -2.48 -20.17
N ARG A 81 7.88 -2.93 -21.24
CA ARG A 81 6.42 -3.10 -21.30
C ARG A 81 6.07 -4.58 -21.21
N LEU A 82 5.09 -4.89 -20.36
CA LEU A 82 4.51 -6.21 -20.26
C LEU A 82 3.19 -6.29 -21.04
N PRO A 83 2.79 -7.51 -21.45
CA PRO A 83 1.45 -7.74 -21.99
C PRO A 83 0.40 -7.61 -20.89
N ASP A 84 -0.78 -7.08 -21.25
CA ASP A 84 -1.91 -6.91 -20.33
C ASP A 84 -2.47 -8.23 -19.77
N ARG A 85 -2.17 -9.37 -20.43
CA ARG A 85 -2.64 -10.70 -20.03
C ARG A 85 -1.55 -11.76 -20.10
N CYS A 86 -1.62 -12.70 -19.17
CA CYS A 86 -0.74 -13.85 -19.13
C CYS A 86 -1.01 -14.79 -20.32
N PRO A 87 -0.02 -15.18 -21.12
CA PRO A 87 -0.20 -16.15 -22.20
C PRO A 87 -0.47 -17.57 -21.67
N SER A 88 -0.04 -17.88 -20.43
CA SER A 88 -0.19 -19.22 -19.86
C SER A 88 -1.54 -19.46 -19.19
N CYS A 89 -2.15 -18.44 -18.58
CA CYS A 89 -3.42 -18.59 -17.84
C CYS A 89 -4.51 -17.57 -18.20
N GLY A 90 -4.21 -16.55 -19.01
CA GLY A 90 -5.17 -15.52 -19.40
C GLY A 90 -5.51 -14.49 -18.32
N ALA A 91 -4.90 -14.56 -17.13
CA ALA A 91 -5.10 -13.58 -16.06
C ALA A 91 -4.60 -12.19 -16.50
N ALA A 92 -5.27 -11.13 -16.05
CA ALA A 92 -4.80 -9.76 -16.26
C ALA A 92 -3.54 -9.52 -15.43
N ILE A 93 -2.50 -8.95 -16.05
CA ILE A 93 -1.21 -8.71 -15.42
C ILE A 93 -1.00 -7.21 -15.26
N SER A 94 -0.66 -6.80 -14.04
CA SER A 94 -0.22 -5.45 -13.69
C SER A 94 1.28 -5.46 -13.36
N HIS A 95 1.94 -4.29 -13.34
CA HIS A 95 3.35 -4.18 -12.95
C HIS A 95 3.61 -4.54 -11.46
N GLU A 96 2.57 -4.58 -10.64
CA GLU A 96 2.63 -4.91 -9.20
C GLU A 96 2.41 -6.41 -8.92
N ASP A 97 1.70 -7.12 -9.80
CA ASP A 97 1.33 -8.54 -9.63
C ASP A 97 2.32 -9.53 -10.31
N ILE A 98 3.56 -9.11 -10.52
CA ILE A 98 4.61 -9.87 -11.21
C ILE A 98 5.89 -9.93 -10.39
N ASP A 99 6.53 -11.09 -10.42
CA ASP A 99 7.85 -11.27 -9.84
C ASP A 99 8.90 -11.25 -10.96
N TRP A 100 9.85 -10.31 -10.90
CA TRP A 100 10.86 -10.15 -11.94
C TRP A 100 11.99 -11.14 -11.73
N THR A 101 12.12 -12.11 -12.62
CA THR A 101 13.18 -13.13 -12.58
C THR A 101 14.37 -12.77 -13.45
N GLY A 102 14.25 -11.76 -14.32
CA GLY A 102 15.34 -11.27 -15.16
C GLY A 102 15.02 -9.92 -15.83
N PRO A 103 15.93 -9.35 -16.63
CA PRO A 103 15.76 -8.02 -17.23
C PRO A 103 14.55 -7.88 -18.16
N LEU A 104 14.17 -8.99 -18.81
CA LEU A 104 13.02 -9.09 -19.71
C LEU A 104 12.12 -10.28 -19.35
N GLU A 105 12.32 -10.88 -18.19
CA GLU A 105 11.61 -12.08 -17.79
C GLU A 105 10.93 -11.83 -16.45
N ALA A 106 9.62 -12.04 -16.44
CA ALA A 106 8.81 -11.97 -15.25
C ALA A 106 8.06 -13.29 -15.08
N LYS A 107 7.73 -13.61 -13.84
CA LYS A 107 6.94 -14.77 -13.46
C LYS A 107 5.55 -14.30 -13.06
N CYS A 108 4.54 -14.97 -13.61
CA CYS A 108 3.15 -14.70 -13.27
C CYS A 108 2.85 -15.24 -11.87
N ASN A 109 2.37 -14.39 -10.97
CA ASN A 109 2.00 -14.82 -9.61
C ASN A 109 0.77 -15.72 -9.57
N TYR A 110 -0.06 -15.74 -10.63
CA TYR A 110 -1.26 -16.57 -10.69
C TYR A 110 -0.96 -18.03 -11.06
N CYS A 111 -0.16 -18.27 -12.10
CA CYS A 111 0.09 -19.63 -12.63
C CYS A 111 1.54 -20.09 -12.52
N GLY A 112 2.45 -19.19 -12.12
CA GLY A 112 3.89 -19.47 -12.09
C GLY A 112 4.56 -19.52 -13.46
N GLY A 113 3.82 -19.25 -14.55
CA GLY A 113 4.37 -19.21 -15.91
C GLY A 113 5.31 -18.02 -16.13
N THR A 114 6.32 -18.21 -16.98
CA THR A 114 7.27 -17.15 -17.37
C THR A 114 6.71 -16.35 -18.54
N LEU A 115 6.67 -15.03 -18.40
CA LEU A 115 6.32 -14.07 -19.44
C LEU A 115 7.53 -13.23 -19.83
N LYS A 116 7.64 -12.97 -21.13
CA LYS A 116 8.68 -12.13 -21.70
C LYS A 116 8.17 -10.71 -21.89
N ALA A 117 8.88 -9.75 -21.34
CA ALA A 117 8.63 -8.35 -21.56
C ALA A 117 9.30 -7.87 -22.86
N SER A 118 8.73 -6.85 -23.49
CA SER A 118 9.32 -6.22 -24.69
C SER A 118 9.82 -4.82 -24.34
N PHE A 119 10.94 -4.43 -24.94
CA PHE A 119 11.37 -3.05 -24.89
C PHE A 119 10.58 -2.24 -25.93
N GLU A 120 9.91 -1.19 -25.49
CA GLU A 120 9.34 -0.19 -26.39
C GLU A 120 10.20 1.07 -26.34
N ARG A 121 10.56 1.59 -27.51
CA ARG A 121 11.29 2.85 -27.65
C ARG A 121 10.28 3.99 -27.46
N ILE A 122 10.57 4.89 -26.50
CA ILE A 122 9.84 6.14 -26.32
C ILE A 122 10.34 7.17 -27.33
#